data_AF-A0A7Y2PKN2-F1
#
_entry.id   AF-A0A7Y2PKN2-F1
#
_cell.length_a   1.000
_cell.length_b   1.000
_cell.length_c   1.000
_cell.angle_alpha   90.00
_cell.angle_beta   90.00
_cell.angle_gamma   90.00
#
_symmetry.space_group_name_H-M   'P 1'
#
loop_
_entity.id
_entity.type
_entity.pdbx_description
1 polymer ?
#
loop_
_entity_poly.entity_id
_entity_poly.type
_entity_poly.pdbx_seq_one_letter_code
_entity_poly.pdbx_strand_id
1 'polypeptide(L)'
;PQGFRLSGKGEPFAPQVSDPFELFAGLLDDHLQPLFQAMASQVKVSPKVLWSNAGNYFENLLNLMARAGMPAERLAAGRALLETRVRPDGSRNPLFQPVQYLPVTDEQGQPTMRRERKVCCVRYLLPELELCGNCPLKVKPSGKPSCVRAG
;
A
#
# COMPACT_ATOMS: atom_id res chain seq x y z
N PRO A 1 10.12 21.10 16.45
CA PRO A 1 9.14 20.20 15.81
C PRO A 1 8.47 19.28 16.85
N GLN A 2 7.16 19.39 17.03
CA GLN A 2 6.40 18.39 17.79
C GLN A 2 6.36 17.12 16.92
N GLY A 3 6.87 15.99 17.45
CA GLY A 3 6.92 14.73 16.71
C GLY A 3 5.53 14.18 16.39
N PHE A 4 5.42 13.35 15.35
CA PHE A 4 4.20 12.60 15.05
C PHE A 4 3.83 11.74 16.27
N ARG A 5 2.68 12.02 16.89
CA ARG A 5 2.16 11.29 18.05
C ARG A 5 0.73 10.86 17.77
N LEU A 6 0.42 9.60 18.05
CA LEU A 6 -0.96 9.14 18.12
C LEU A 6 -1.64 9.82 19.31
N SER A 7 -2.87 10.27 19.13
CA SER A 7 -3.64 10.99 20.16
C SER A 7 -4.06 10.11 21.34
N GLY A 8 -4.02 8.78 21.18
CA GLY A 8 -4.36 7.81 22.21
C GLY A 8 -4.35 6.38 21.66
N LYS A 9 -4.93 5.44 22.43
CA LYS A 9 -5.09 4.03 22.02
C LYS A 9 -6.18 3.81 20.95
N GLY A 10 -7.01 4.84 20.72
CA GLY A 10 -8.24 4.73 19.95
C GLY A 10 -9.34 4.05 20.75
N GLU A 11 -10.57 4.18 20.24
CA GLU A 11 -11.76 3.50 20.78
C GLU A 11 -12.34 2.61 19.66
N PRO A 12 -13.06 1.53 20.00
CA PRO A 12 -13.79 0.76 19.01
C PRO A 12 -14.75 1.65 18.21
N PHE A 13 -14.77 1.49 16.89
CA PHE A 13 -15.76 2.16 16.05
C PHE A 13 -17.18 1.77 16.47
N ALA A 14 -18.10 2.72 16.35
CA ALA A 14 -19.51 2.44 16.56
C ALA A 14 -19.99 1.36 15.57
N PRO A 15 -20.80 0.39 16.01
CA PRO A 15 -21.17 -0.79 15.20
C PRO A 15 -21.89 -0.48 13.87
N GLN A 16 -22.36 0.74 13.68
CA GLN A 16 -23.10 1.20 12.50
C GLN A 16 -22.24 1.78 11.35
N VAL A 17 -20.93 1.98 11.53
CA VAL A 17 -20.09 2.52 10.44
C VAL A 17 -19.74 1.41 9.45
N SER A 18 -20.32 1.47 8.25
CA SER A 18 -20.10 0.47 7.20
C SER A 18 -19.39 1.03 5.95
N ASP A 19 -19.35 2.36 5.76
CA ASP A 19 -18.60 2.97 4.67
C ASP A 19 -17.09 2.84 4.93
N PRO A 20 -16.32 2.23 4.01
CA PRO A 20 -14.88 2.12 4.16
C PRO A 20 -14.18 3.46 4.34
N PHE A 21 -14.63 4.53 3.67
CA PHE A 21 -13.95 5.82 3.74
C PHE A 21 -14.24 6.53 5.06
N GLU A 22 -15.44 6.42 5.61
CA GLU A 22 -15.75 6.85 6.98
C GLU A 22 -14.93 6.07 8.02
N LEU A 23 -14.88 4.73 7.89
CA LEU A 23 -14.16 3.86 8.84
C LEU A 23 -12.65 4.16 8.88
N PHE A 24 -12.05 4.48 7.74
CA PHE A 24 -10.61 4.74 7.65
C PHE A 24 -10.25 6.22 7.59
N ALA A 25 -11.22 7.15 7.71
CA ALA A 25 -10.98 8.60 7.62
C ALA A 25 -9.86 9.07 8.55
N GLY A 26 -9.88 8.66 9.82
CA GLY A 26 -8.82 9.03 10.77
C GLY A 26 -7.43 8.57 10.35
N LEU A 27 -7.31 7.38 9.76
CA LEU A 27 -6.03 6.91 9.22
C LEU A 27 -5.62 7.69 7.97
N LEU A 28 -6.55 7.87 7.03
CA LEU A 28 -6.25 8.43 5.72
C LEU A 28 -6.03 9.95 5.78
N ASP A 29 -6.99 10.65 6.35
CA ASP A 29 -7.11 12.11 6.27
C ASP A 29 -6.44 12.81 7.45
N ASP A 30 -6.59 12.28 8.67
CA ASP A 30 -6.02 12.92 9.86
C ASP A 30 -4.55 12.53 10.10
N HIS A 31 -4.09 11.41 9.54
CA HIS A 31 -2.73 10.89 9.76
C HIS A 31 -1.87 10.82 8.51
N LEU A 32 -2.21 9.96 7.55
CA LEU A 32 -1.33 9.68 6.40
C LEU A 32 -1.21 10.88 5.47
N GLN A 33 -2.33 11.54 5.13
CA GLN A 33 -2.36 12.69 4.24
C GLN A 33 -1.43 13.84 4.73
N PRO A 34 -1.58 14.39 5.95
CA PRO A 34 -0.72 15.49 6.42
C PRO A 34 0.74 15.06 6.58
N LEU A 35 1.00 13.82 7.05
CA LEU A 35 2.35 13.29 7.15
C LEU A 35 3.03 13.22 5.77
N PHE A 36 2.34 12.68 4.77
CA PHE A 36 2.90 12.53 3.43
C PHE A 36 3.09 13.86 2.72
N GLN A 37 2.20 14.83 2.94
CA GLN A 37 2.39 16.20 2.48
C GLN A 37 3.64 16.85 3.11
N ALA A 38 3.81 16.73 4.43
CA ALA A 38 4.97 17.27 5.13
C ALA A 38 6.28 16.57 4.73
N MET A 39 6.27 15.26 4.50
CA MET A 39 7.44 14.55 4.00
C MET A 39 7.80 14.98 2.58
N ALA A 40 6.82 15.02 1.68
CA ALA A 40 7.03 15.40 0.29
C ALA A 40 7.49 16.85 0.12
N SER A 41 7.20 17.74 1.08
CA SER A 41 7.72 19.11 1.06
C SER A 41 9.17 19.23 1.54
N GLN A 42 9.70 18.24 2.26
CA GLN A 42 11.03 18.28 2.88
C GLN A 42 12.07 17.42 2.16
N VAL A 43 11.64 16.31 1.54
CA VAL A 43 12.55 15.37 0.87
C VAL A 43 12.06 15.04 -0.54
N LYS A 44 12.97 14.59 -1.40
CA LYS A 44 12.67 14.23 -2.80
C LYS A 44 11.99 12.86 -2.90
N VAL A 45 10.84 12.68 -2.24
CA VAL A 45 9.97 11.51 -2.36
C VAL A 45 8.60 11.92 -2.88
N SER A 46 8.10 11.25 -3.92
CA SER A 46 6.78 11.58 -4.43
C SER A 46 5.68 11.12 -3.47
N PRO A 47 4.58 11.87 -3.31
CA PRO A 47 3.40 11.42 -2.56
C PRO A 47 2.88 10.06 -3.03
N LYS A 48 2.97 9.79 -4.35
CA LYS A 48 2.59 8.50 -4.94
C LYS A 48 3.38 7.31 -4.38
N VAL A 49 4.69 7.48 -4.12
CA VAL A 49 5.53 6.43 -3.51
C VAL A 49 5.12 6.19 -2.06
N LEU A 50 4.84 7.26 -1.30
CA LEU A 50 4.39 7.16 0.09
C LEU A 50 3.04 6.45 0.21
N TRP A 51 2.05 6.86 -0.61
CA TRP A 51 0.75 6.19 -0.67
C TRP A 51 0.86 4.74 -1.14
N SER A 52 1.71 4.43 -2.12
CA SER A 52 1.96 3.04 -2.51
C SER A 52 2.59 2.22 -1.38
N ASN A 53 3.50 2.80 -0.60
CA ASN A 53 4.06 2.15 0.59
C ASN A 53 2.94 1.83 1.58
N ALA A 54 2.12 2.83 1.95
CA ALA A 54 0.99 2.63 2.86
C ALA A 54 0.04 1.53 2.37
N GLY A 55 -0.40 1.61 1.11
CA GLY A 55 -1.31 0.62 0.53
C GLY A 55 -0.72 -0.79 0.50
N ASN A 56 0.59 -0.93 0.21
CA ASN A 56 1.24 -2.23 0.27
C ASN A 56 1.24 -2.83 1.69
N TYR A 57 1.46 -2.02 2.72
CA TYR A 57 1.40 -2.50 4.11
C TYR A 57 -0.03 -2.79 4.55
N PHE A 58 -0.98 -1.92 4.21
CA PHE A 58 -2.40 -2.10 4.52
C PHE A 58 -2.94 -3.40 3.92
N GLU A 59 -2.69 -3.64 2.62
CA GLU A 59 -3.11 -4.89 1.95
C GLU A 59 -2.43 -6.13 2.58
N ASN A 60 -1.14 -6.03 2.92
CA ASN A 60 -0.43 -7.12 3.57
C ASN A 60 -1.01 -7.44 4.95
N LEU A 61 -1.36 -6.43 5.75
CA LEU A 61 -1.97 -6.61 7.06
C LEU A 61 -3.34 -7.30 6.95
N LEU A 62 -4.18 -6.90 5.98
CA LEU A 62 -5.45 -7.60 5.72
C LEU A 62 -5.24 -9.08 5.40
N ASN A 63 -4.22 -9.42 4.60
CA ASN A 63 -3.90 -10.80 4.29
C ASN A 63 -3.35 -11.57 5.49
N LEU A 64 -2.49 -10.95 6.30
CA LEU A 64 -1.98 -11.56 7.53
C LEU A 64 -3.11 -11.85 8.52
N MET A 65 -4.03 -10.90 8.72
CA MET A 65 -5.20 -11.09 9.58
C MET A 65 -6.13 -12.18 9.06
N ALA A 66 -6.38 -12.23 7.74
CA ALA A 66 -7.16 -13.31 7.14
C ALA A 66 -6.51 -14.68 7.39
N ARG A 67 -5.19 -14.80 7.21
CA ARG A 67 -4.45 -16.05 7.48
C ARG A 67 -4.44 -16.43 8.96
N ALA A 68 -4.51 -15.45 9.86
CA ALA A 68 -4.63 -15.68 11.29
C ALA A 68 -6.06 -16.06 11.74
N GLY A 69 -7.00 -16.23 10.80
CA GLY A 69 -8.37 -16.65 11.09
C GLY A 69 -9.32 -15.49 11.41
N MET A 70 -8.95 -14.24 11.11
CA MET A 70 -9.89 -13.13 11.26
C MET A 70 -11.09 -13.31 10.31
N PRO A 71 -12.33 -13.22 10.80
CA PRO A 71 -13.53 -13.36 9.97
C PRO A 71 -13.57 -12.37 8.81
N ALA A 72 -14.06 -12.82 7.66
CA ALA A 72 -14.03 -12.05 6.41
C ALA A 72 -14.83 -10.74 6.50
N GLU A 73 -15.93 -10.73 7.25
CA GLU A 73 -16.76 -9.56 7.50
C GLU A 73 -16.00 -8.45 8.23
N ARG A 74 -15.05 -8.80 9.11
CA ARG A 74 -14.20 -7.83 9.81
C ARG A 74 -13.14 -7.20 8.90
N LEU A 75 -12.85 -7.83 7.76
CA LEU A 75 -11.88 -7.37 6.77
C LEU A 75 -12.55 -6.70 5.57
N ALA A 76 -13.88 -6.83 5.43
CA ALA A 76 -14.63 -6.44 4.24
C ALA A 76 -14.45 -4.96 3.90
N ALA A 77 -14.59 -4.07 4.88
CA ALA A 77 -14.40 -2.63 4.67
C ALA A 77 -12.98 -2.31 4.18
N GLY A 78 -11.95 -2.94 4.75
CA GLY A 78 -10.58 -2.77 4.31
C GLY A 78 -10.35 -3.27 2.87
N ARG A 79 -10.97 -4.38 2.48
CA ARG A 79 -10.91 -4.89 1.10
C ARG A 79 -11.65 -3.95 0.13
N ALA A 80 -12.85 -3.51 0.49
CA ALA A 80 -13.63 -2.55 -0.30
C ALA A 80 -12.87 -1.23 -0.48
N LEU A 81 -12.13 -0.76 0.53
CA LEU A 81 -11.25 0.40 0.40
C LEU A 81 -10.19 0.20 -0.68
N LEU A 82 -9.55 -0.97 -0.76
CA LEU A 82 -8.54 -1.27 -1.79
C LEU A 82 -9.12 -1.46 -3.19
N GLU A 83 -10.40 -1.81 -3.30
CA GLU A 83 -11.09 -2.10 -4.55
C GLU A 83 -11.88 -0.89 -5.10
N THR A 84 -12.07 0.16 -4.29
CA THR A 84 -12.81 1.35 -4.71
C THR A 84 -11.89 2.39 -5.35
N ARG A 85 -12.16 2.78 -6.60
CA ARG A 85 -11.28 3.68 -7.37
C ARG A 85 -11.39 5.15 -6.98
N VAL A 86 -12.58 5.58 -6.59
CA VAL A 86 -12.95 6.99 -6.36
C VAL A 86 -13.58 7.11 -4.98
N ARG A 87 -13.18 8.12 -4.22
CA ARG A 87 -13.71 8.44 -2.89
C ARG A 87 -15.13 9.02 -3.01
N PRO A 88 -15.93 9.05 -1.93
CA PRO A 88 -17.27 9.64 -1.96
C PRO A 88 -17.32 11.11 -2.38
N ASP A 89 -16.23 11.86 -2.14
CA ASP A 89 -16.05 13.26 -2.56
C ASP A 89 -15.66 13.43 -4.05
N GLY A 90 -15.56 12.34 -4.82
CA GLY A 90 -15.18 12.33 -6.22
C GLY A 90 -13.66 12.36 -6.47
N SER A 91 -12.83 12.48 -5.43
CA SER A 91 -11.38 12.43 -5.57
C SER A 91 -10.87 11.00 -5.79
N ARG A 92 -9.64 10.85 -6.29
CA ARG A 92 -9.04 9.51 -6.49
C ARG A 92 -8.70 8.89 -5.14
N ASN A 93 -8.99 7.61 -4.97
CA ASN A 93 -8.51 6.85 -3.82
C ASN A 93 -7.01 6.53 -3.98
N PRO A 94 -6.12 7.05 -3.11
CA PRO A 94 -4.68 6.80 -3.21
C PRO A 94 -4.29 5.34 -2.87
N LEU A 95 -5.18 4.58 -2.22
CA LEU A 95 -4.98 3.18 -1.88
C LEU A 95 -5.61 2.21 -2.89
N PHE A 96 -6.18 2.68 -3.99
CA PHE A 96 -6.82 1.80 -4.98
C PHE A 96 -5.80 0.83 -5.60
N GLN A 97 -5.99 -0.46 -5.33
CA GLN A 97 -5.20 -1.59 -5.82
C GLN A 97 -3.68 -1.30 -5.81
N PRO A 98 -3.04 -1.18 -4.64
CA PRO A 98 -1.63 -0.78 -4.52
C PRO A 98 -0.67 -1.92 -4.93
N VAL A 99 -1.22 -3.13 -5.00
CA VAL A 99 -0.57 -4.41 -5.28
C VAL A 99 -1.35 -5.10 -6.40
N GLN A 100 -0.64 -5.85 -7.22
CA GLN A 100 -1.17 -6.73 -8.26
C GLN A 100 -0.64 -8.15 -8.03
N TYR A 101 -1.42 -9.14 -8.46
CA TYR A 101 -1.05 -10.55 -8.42
C TYR A 101 -0.85 -10.99 -9.86
N LEU A 102 0.39 -11.32 -10.21
CA LEU A 102 0.79 -11.70 -11.56
C LEU A 102 0.94 -13.22 -11.64
N PRO A 103 0.39 -13.88 -12.68
CA PRO A 103 0.64 -15.29 -12.89
C PRO A 103 2.13 -15.52 -13.20
N VAL A 104 2.73 -16.48 -12.50
CA VAL A 104 4.12 -16.92 -12.73
C VAL A 104 4.20 -18.43 -12.59
N THR A 105 5.31 -19.02 -13.00
CA THR A 105 5.63 -20.43 -12.76
C THR A 105 6.63 -20.50 -11.61
N ASP A 106 6.41 -21.35 -10.62
CA ASP A 106 7.37 -21.59 -9.55
C ASP A 106 8.55 -22.47 -10.00
N GLU A 107 9.49 -22.73 -9.08
CA GLU A 107 10.70 -23.52 -9.37
C GLU A 107 10.39 -24.98 -9.73
N GLN A 108 9.20 -25.47 -9.36
CA GLN A 108 8.69 -26.81 -9.63
C GLN A 108 7.84 -26.86 -10.92
N GLY A 109 7.76 -25.77 -11.68
CA GLY A 109 6.99 -25.72 -12.91
C GLY A 109 5.48 -25.53 -12.70
N GLN A 110 5.02 -25.25 -11.47
CA GLN A 110 3.59 -25.08 -11.17
C GLN A 110 3.14 -23.63 -11.33
N PRO A 111 1.90 -23.41 -11.83
CA PRO A 111 1.34 -22.06 -11.92
C PRO A 111 1.04 -21.51 -10.53
N THR A 112 1.52 -20.31 -10.26
CA THR A 112 1.30 -19.58 -9.00
C THR A 112 1.10 -18.09 -9.24
N MET A 113 0.80 -17.35 -8.18
CA MET A 113 0.57 -15.90 -8.23
C MET A 113 1.65 -15.16 -7.46
N ARG A 114 2.41 -14.33 -8.17
CA ARG A 114 3.38 -13.43 -7.56
C ARG A 114 2.71 -12.14 -7.14
N ARG A 115 2.77 -11.84 -5.84
CA ARG A 115 2.36 -10.54 -5.27
C ARG A 115 3.40 -9.46 -5.61
N GLU A 116 2.97 -8.40 -6.30
CA GLU A 116 3.84 -7.31 -6.75
C GLU A 116 3.23 -5.93 -6.47
N ARG A 117 4.06 -4.98 -6.06
CA ARG A 117 3.62 -3.58 -5.89
C ARG A 117 3.54 -2.85 -7.23
N LYS A 118 2.51 -2.03 -7.44
CA LYS A 118 2.39 -1.22 -8.67
C LYS A 118 3.42 -0.08 -8.79
N VAL A 119 4.00 0.35 -7.67
CA VAL A 119 5.01 1.40 -7.62
C VAL A 119 6.19 0.94 -6.77
N CYS A 120 7.41 1.20 -7.26
CA CYS A 120 8.64 0.90 -6.52
C CYS A 120 8.73 1.75 -5.24
N CYS A 121 9.15 1.12 -4.15
CA CYS A 121 9.32 1.76 -2.83
C CYS A 121 10.59 2.59 -2.69
N VAL A 122 11.38 2.72 -3.75
CA VAL A 122 12.71 3.35 -3.79
C VAL A 122 13.77 2.75 -2.85
N ARG A 123 13.54 1.55 -2.30
CA ARG A 123 14.53 0.82 -1.48
C ARG A 123 15.86 0.58 -2.22
N TYR A 124 15.84 0.53 -3.55
CA TYR A 124 17.05 0.40 -4.37
C TYR A 124 18.04 1.58 -4.20
N LEU A 125 17.60 2.70 -3.62
CA LEU A 125 18.48 3.83 -3.28
C LEU A 125 19.30 3.59 -2.00
N LEU A 126 19.06 2.49 -1.29
CA LEU A 126 19.80 2.07 -0.10
C LEU A 126 20.71 0.90 -0.50
N PRO A 127 22.00 1.14 -0.82
CA PRO A 127 22.87 0.14 -1.45
C PRO A 127 23.14 -1.08 -0.56
N GLU A 128 22.92 -0.96 0.75
CA GLU A 128 23.09 -2.04 1.73
C GLU A 128 21.90 -3.02 1.76
N LEU A 129 20.82 -2.71 1.04
CA LEU A 129 19.58 -3.48 1.07
C LEU A 129 19.24 -4.07 -0.29
N GLU A 130 18.89 -5.35 -0.30
CA GLU A 130 18.30 -5.98 -1.48
C GLU A 130 16.94 -5.38 -1.87
N LEU A 131 16.57 -5.58 -3.13
CA LEU A 131 15.22 -5.26 -3.63
C LEU A 131 14.15 -6.02 -2.84
N CYS A 132 13.05 -5.33 -2.52
CA CYS A 132 11.97 -5.94 -1.75
C CYS A 132 11.35 -7.16 -2.47
N GLY A 133 10.82 -8.12 -1.72
CA GLY A 133 10.25 -9.37 -2.26
C GLY A 133 9.20 -9.16 -3.37
N ASN A 134 8.39 -8.11 -3.22
CA ASN A 134 7.30 -7.72 -4.13
C ASN A 134 7.67 -6.52 -5.03
N CYS A 135 8.96 -6.29 -5.29
CA CYS A 135 9.44 -5.13 -6.05
C CYS A 135 9.06 -5.24 -7.54
N PRO A 136 8.43 -4.22 -8.16
CA PRO A 136 8.14 -4.24 -9.59
C PRO A 136 9.41 -4.27 -10.47
N LEU A 137 10.57 -3.86 -9.95
CA LEU A 137 11.84 -3.93 -10.67
C LEU A 137 12.38 -5.36 -10.81
N LYS A 138 11.83 -6.33 -10.06
CA LYS A 138 12.18 -7.76 -10.22
C LYS A 138 11.55 -8.39 -11.47
N VAL A 139 10.58 -7.74 -12.11
CA VAL A 139 10.07 -8.16 -13.43
C VAL A 139 10.75 -7.29 -14.47
N LYS A 140 11.51 -7.91 -15.39
CA LYS A 140 11.83 -7.22 -16.65
C LYS A 140 10.53 -7.12 -17.43
N PRO A 141 10.03 -5.92 -17.80
CA PRO A 141 8.95 -5.83 -18.76
C PRO A 141 9.38 -6.57 -20.03
N SER A 142 8.52 -7.39 -20.61
CA SER A 142 8.75 -7.89 -21.96
C SER A 142 8.97 -6.68 -22.89
N GLY A 143 10.17 -6.56 -23.45
CA GLY A 143 10.48 -5.55 -24.47
C GLY A 143 10.90 -4.15 -24.02
N LYS A 144 11.34 -3.91 -22.77
CA LYS A 144 12.04 -2.65 -22.42
C LYS A 144 13.45 -2.89 -21.89
N PRO A 145 14.50 -2.34 -22.52
CA PRO A 145 15.85 -2.40 -21.96
C PRO A 145 15.86 -1.73 -20.59
N SER A 146 16.63 -2.31 -19.67
CA SER A 146 16.80 -1.79 -18.32
C SER A 146 17.27 -0.34 -18.39
N CYS A 147 16.44 0.59 -17.91
CA CYS A 147 16.89 1.95 -17.62
C CYS A 147 17.72 1.90 -16.33
N VAL A 148 18.92 1.33 -16.41
CA VAL A 148 19.98 1.63 -15.45
C VAL A 148 20.48 3.01 -15.86
N ARG A 149 20.04 4.06 -15.16
CA ARG A 149 20.76 5.33 -15.23
C ARG A 149 22.07 5.12 -14.49
N ALA A 150 23.15 4.96 -15.26
CA ALA A 150 24.47 5.38 -14.80
C ALA A 150 24.43 6.91 -14.68
N GLY A 151 24.89 7.43 -13.55
CA GLY A 151 24.91 8.85 -13.22
C GLY A 151 25.02 9.05 -11.72
#